data_AF-A0A6A3NXK0-F1
#
_entry.id   AF-A0A6A3NXK0-F1
#
_cell.length_a   1.000
_cell.length_b   1.000
_cell.length_c   1.000
_cell.angle_alpha   90.00
_cell.angle_beta   90.00
_cell.angle_gamma   90.00
#
_symmetry.space_group_name_H-M   'P 1'
#
loop_
_entity.id
_entity.type
_entity.pdbx_description
1 polymer ?
#
loop_
_entity_poly.entity_id
_entity_poly.type
_entity_poly.pdbx_seq_one_letter_code
_entity_poly.pdbx_strand_id
1 'polypeptide(L)'
;MTVPQPVFERRQYESKIRNRGTVTGEQYEHVVTSIRNSMEPRILDHLARFVLKKTAPDATDEDVGLAITRRCSSLQNSRISDMDQLFKDQLKMDLKIEDTEARVLKYFVLFDQIVEEHGLGGILGSGREDDACS
;
A
#
# COMPACT_ATOMS: atom_id res chain seq x y z
N MET A 1 7.03 -5.16 -1.49
CA MET A 1 6.42 -4.35 -0.41
C MET A 1 5.21 -3.60 -0.96
N THR A 2 3.98 -4.02 -0.65
CA THR A 2 2.76 -3.36 -1.14
C THR A 2 2.58 -2.02 -0.43
N VAL A 3 2.55 -0.90 -1.16
CA VAL A 3 2.38 0.44 -0.57
C VAL A 3 0.98 0.54 0.06
N PRO A 4 0.84 1.01 1.31
CA PRO A 4 -0.48 1.14 1.94
C PRO A 4 -1.42 2.01 1.11
N GLN A 5 -2.70 1.63 0.99
CA GLN A 5 -3.73 2.36 0.23
C GLN A 5 -3.72 3.88 0.43
N PRO A 6 -3.73 4.44 1.65
CA PRO A 6 -3.70 5.90 1.83
C PRO A 6 -2.40 6.56 1.33
N VAL A 7 -1.27 5.84 1.36
CA VAL A 7 0.01 6.30 0.81
C VAL A 7 0.00 6.22 -0.72
N PHE A 8 -0.62 5.17 -1.28
CA PHE A 8 -0.77 4.99 -2.71
C PHE A 8 -1.69 6.05 -3.34
N GLU A 9 -2.85 6.30 -2.74
CA GLU A 9 -3.80 7.34 -3.17
C GLU A 9 -3.15 8.72 -3.17
N ARG A 10 -2.35 9.03 -2.13
CA ARG A 10 -1.61 10.28 -2.06
C ARG A 10 -0.61 10.43 -3.21
N ARG A 11 0.15 9.37 -3.52
CA ARG A 11 1.08 9.36 -4.67
C ARG A 11 0.35 9.55 -6.00
N GLN A 12 -0.78 8.87 -6.20
CA GLN A 12 -1.57 9.03 -7.42
C GLN A 12 -2.12 10.46 -7.59
N TYR A 13 -2.59 11.07 -6.50
CA TYR A 13 -3.01 12.47 -6.50
C TYR A 13 -1.86 13.40 -6.91
N GLU A 14 -0.69 13.27 -6.28
CA GLU A 14 0.47 14.11 -6.58
C GLU A 14 0.97 13.95 -8.01
N SER A 15 0.95 12.73 -8.56
CA SER A 15 1.27 12.48 -9.97
C SER A 15 0.29 13.16 -10.92
N LYS A 16 -1.03 13.11 -10.63
CA LYS A 16 -2.05 13.81 -11.43
C LYS A 16 -1.86 15.33 -11.40
N ILE A 17 -1.57 15.89 -10.22
CA ILE A 17 -1.32 17.34 -10.08
C ILE A 17 -0.06 17.76 -10.83
N ARG A 18 1.01 16.96 -10.77
CA ARG A 18 2.25 17.23 -11.50
C ARG A 18 2.03 17.20 -13.02
N ASN A 19 1.31 16.20 -13.52
CA ASN A 19 0.96 16.10 -14.95
C ASN A 19 0.04 17.23 -15.40
N ARG A 20 -0.84 17.75 -14.53
CA ARG A 20 -1.62 18.95 -14.85
C ARG A 20 -0.71 20.18 -14.92
N GLY A 21 0.20 20.34 -13.96
CA GLY A 21 1.15 21.46 -13.94
C GLY A 21 2.02 21.53 -15.20
N THR A 22 2.46 20.40 -15.75
CA THR A 22 3.21 20.37 -17.02
C THR A 22 2.38 20.77 -18.24
N VAL A 23 1.06 20.54 -18.20
CA VAL A 23 0.13 20.86 -19.29
C VAL A 23 -0.42 22.29 -19.20
N THR A 24 -0.67 22.79 -17.99
CA THR A 24 -1.35 24.07 -17.74
C THR A 24 -0.40 25.19 -17.32
N GLY A 25 0.87 24.87 -17.00
CA GLY A 25 1.87 25.84 -16.52
C GLY A 25 1.67 26.27 -15.07
N GLU A 26 0.76 25.62 -14.33
CA GLU A 26 0.52 25.88 -12.91
C GLU A 26 1.68 25.33 -12.06
N GLN A 27 2.11 26.12 -11.08
CA GLN A 27 3.15 25.69 -10.16
C GLN A 27 2.61 24.67 -9.15
N TYR A 28 3.24 23.50 -9.10
CA TYR A 28 2.86 22.36 -8.27
C TYR A 28 2.61 22.71 -6.79
N GLU A 29 3.48 23.54 -6.21
CA GLU A 29 3.41 23.95 -4.80
C GLU A 29 2.13 24.72 -4.45
N HIS A 30 1.52 25.41 -5.43
CA HIS A 30 0.31 26.19 -5.22
C HIS A 30 -0.98 25.38 -5.39
N VAL A 31 -0.88 24.21 -6.03
CA VAL A 31 -2.05 23.39 -6.40
C VAL A 31 -2.18 22.16 -5.49
N VAL A 32 -1.08 21.68 -4.94
CA VAL A 32 -1.08 20.50 -4.07
C VAL A 32 -1.79 20.82 -2.74
N THR A 33 -2.78 20.02 -2.37
CA THR A 33 -3.46 20.15 -1.09
C THR A 33 -2.55 19.65 0.02
N SER A 34 -2.32 20.50 1.03
CA SER A 34 -1.54 20.12 2.21
C SER A 34 -2.20 18.96 2.95
N ILE A 35 -1.38 18.00 3.36
CA ILE A 35 -1.79 16.82 4.14
C ILE A 35 -2.29 17.26 5.50
N ARG A 36 -1.61 18.22 6.13
CA ARG A 36 -2.05 18.78 7.41
C ARG A 36 -3.41 19.45 7.29
N ASN A 37 -3.61 20.24 6.24
CA ASN A 37 -4.83 21.03 6.06
C ASN A 37 -6.05 20.18 5.65
N SER A 38 -5.84 18.95 5.20
CA SER A 38 -6.94 18.01 4.89
C SER A 38 -7.41 17.21 6.10
N MET A 39 -6.74 17.32 7.26
CA MET A 39 -7.11 16.60 8.48
C MET A 39 -8.10 17.40 9.34
N GLU A 40 -9.00 16.68 10.02
CA GLU A 40 -9.84 17.29 11.04
C GLU A 40 -8.95 17.90 12.15
N PRO A 41 -9.17 19.16 12.58
CA PRO A 41 -8.30 19.83 13.55
C PRO A 41 -8.09 19.05 14.84
N ARG A 42 -9.13 18.36 15.32
CA ARG A 42 -9.07 17.52 16.54
C ARG A 42 -8.13 16.33 16.37
N ILE A 43 -8.12 15.72 15.19
CA ILE A 43 -7.26 14.58 14.87
C ILE A 43 -5.82 15.05 14.71
N LEU A 44 -5.61 16.20 14.06
CA LEU A 44 -4.28 16.80 13.92
C LEU A 44 -3.66 17.15 15.29
N ASP A 45 -4.43 17.75 16.19
CA ASP A 45 -3.97 18.07 17.55
C ASP A 45 -3.56 16.81 18.32
N HIS A 46 -4.39 15.77 18.25
CA HIS A 46 -4.06 14.49 18.86
C HIS A 46 -2.81 13.85 18.24
N LEU A 47 -2.68 13.84 16.91
CA LEU A 47 -1.52 13.31 16.22
C LEU A 47 -0.24 14.08 16.58
N ALA A 48 -0.29 15.41 16.57
CA ALA A 48 0.84 16.26 16.93
C ALA A 48 1.30 15.99 18.37
N ARG A 49 0.37 16.01 19.32
CA ARG A 49 0.67 15.88 20.74
C ARG A 49 1.14 14.48 21.14
N PHE A 50 0.44 13.46 20.68
CA PHE A 50 0.66 12.09 21.17
C PHE A 50 1.66 11.32 20.33
N VAL A 51 1.67 11.51 19.00
CA VAL A 51 2.51 10.76 18.07
C VAL A 51 3.79 11.53 17.74
N LEU A 52 3.67 12.78 17.30
CA LEU A 52 4.83 13.58 16.88
C LEU A 52 5.59 14.21 18.06
N LYS A 53 4.97 14.28 19.25
CA LYS A 53 5.49 15.00 20.43
C LYS A 53 5.78 16.48 20.12
N LYS A 54 4.96 17.08 19.27
CA LYS A 54 5.02 18.49 18.86
C LYS A 54 3.68 19.18 19.12
N THR A 55 3.63 20.50 19.00
CA THR A 55 2.35 21.22 18.97
C THR A 55 1.75 21.15 17.56
N ALA A 56 0.41 21.27 17.45
CA ALA A 56 -0.27 21.31 16.16
C ALA A 56 0.32 22.36 15.18
N PRO A 57 0.67 23.61 15.60
CA PRO A 57 1.30 24.56 14.70
C PRO A 57 2.69 24.15 14.20
N ASP A 58 3.46 23.40 14.98
CA ASP A 58 4.83 23.00 14.62
C ASP A 58 4.90 21.73 13.77
N ALA A 59 3.78 21.01 13.59
CA ALA A 59 3.73 19.80 12.77
C ALA A 59 3.76 20.16 11.28
N THR A 60 4.77 19.68 10.55
CA THR A 60 4.87 19.89 9.09
C THR A 60 4.10 18.81 8.33
N ASP A 61 3.78 19.08 7.06
CA ASP A 61 3.20 18.08 6.15
C ASP A 61 4.08 16.81 6.05
N GLU A 62 5.39 16.98 6.11
CA GLU A 62 6.36 15.88 6.10
C GLU A 62 6.29 15.05 7.39
N ASP A 63 6.19 15.69 8.56
CA ASP A 63 6.03 14.99 9.84
C ASP A 63 4.75 14.13 9.83
N VAL A 64 3.64 14.70 9.37
CA VAL A 64 2.33 14.03 9.29
C VAL A 64 2.37 12.89 8.27
N GLY A 65 2.92 13.13 7.08
CA GLY A 65 3.08 12.11 6.05
C GLY A 65 3.95 10.93 6.49
N LEU A 66 5.04 11.19 7.21
CA LEU A 66 5.90 10.16 7.77
C LEU A 66 5.19 9.35 8.86
N ALA A 67 4.43 10.01 9.74
CA ALA A 67 3.65 9.32 10.77
C ALA A 67 2.58 8.39 10.17
N ILE A 68 1.87 8.84 9.13
CA ILE A 68 0.91 8.02 8.39
C ILE A 68 1.61 6.82 7.76
N THR A 69 2.74 7.04 7.08
CA THR A 69 3.50 5.97 6.43
C THR A 69 3.97 4.93 7.45
N ARG A 70 4.60 5.36 8.56
CA ARG A 70 5.06 4.46 9.63
C ARG A 70 3.92 3.65 10.22
N ARG A 71 2.78 4.28 10.50
CA ARG A 71 1.61 3.58 11.07
C ARG A 71 1.04 2.57 10.08
N CYS A 72 0.97 2.93 8.80
CA CYS A 72 0.50 2.03 7.76
C CYS A 72 1.47 0.86 7.54
N SER A 73 2.79 1.09 7.55
CA SER A 73 3.79 0.03 7.50
C SER A 73 3.72 -0.89 8.72
N SER A 74 3.52 -0.34 9.93
CA SER A 74 3.33 -1.16 11.13
C SER A 74 2.06 -1.99 11.07
N LEU A 75 0.96 -1.44 10.54
CA LEU A 75 -0.29 -2.17 10.35
C LEU A 75 -0.15 -3.27 9.29
N GLN A 76 0.59 -3.01 8.22
CA GLN A 76 0.93 -4.01 7.21
C GLN A 76 1.81 -5.12 7.78
N ASN A 77 2.81 -4.78 8.60
CA ASN A 77 3.65 -5.77 9.28
C ASN A 77 2.83 -6.61 10.28
N SER A 78 1.87 -6.02 10.98
CA SER A 78 0.92 -6.78 11.83
C SER A 78 -0.09 -7.60 11.05
N ARG A 79 -0.27 -7.31 9.76
CA ARG A 79 -1.09 -8.03 8.78
C ARG A 79 -0.28 -9.00 7.93
N ILE A 80 1.02 -9.14 8.15
CA ILE A 80 1.73 -10.34 7.69
C ILE A 80 1.18 -11.46 8.56
N SER A 81 0.01 -11.98 8.16
CA SER A 81 -0.41 -13.32 8.53
C SER A 81 0.81 -14.19 8.34
N ASP A 82 1.19 -14.94 9.37
CA ASP A 82 2.28 -15.90 9.33
C ASP A 82 2.19 -16.64 7.97
N MET A 83 3.04 -16.26 7.02
CA MET A 83 2.87 -16.65 5.61
C MET A 83 2.96 -18.16 5.50
N ASP A 84 3.78 -18.76 6.35
CA ASP A 84 3.92 -20.19 6.50
C ASP A 84 2.61 -20.83 6.96
N GLN A 85 1.89 -20.23 7.91
CA GLN A 85 0.56 -20.71 8.31
C GLN A 85 -0.49 -20.51 7.20
N LEU A 86 -0.49 -19.36 6.53
CA LEU A 86 -1.44 -19.05 5.47
C LEU A 86 -1.37 -20.09 4.34
N PHE A 87 -0.17 -20.33 3.82
CA PHE A 87 0.03 -21.32 2.76
C PHE A 87 -0.19 -22.74 3.26
N LYS A 88 0.22 -23.06 4.50
CA LYS A 88 -0.04 -24.38 5.08
C LYS A 88 -1.53 -24.69 5.22
N ASP A 89 -2.35 -23.68 5.53
CA ASP A 89 -3.78 -23.87 5.75
C ASP A 89 -4.57 -23.88 4.45
N GLN A 90 -4.28 -22.96 3.54
CA GLN A 90 -5.07 -22.70 2.33
C GLN A 90 -4.51 -23.37 1.06
N LEU A 91 -3.18 -23.43 0.90
CA LEU A 91 -2.55 -23.98 -0.31
C LEU A 91 -2.38 -25.50 -0.18
N LYS A 92 -3.42 -26.25 -0.55
CA LYS A 92 -3.43 -27.72 -0.51
C LYS A 92 -3.74 -28.31 -1.87
N MET A 93 -2.94 -29.30 -2.28
CA MET A 93 -3.17 -30.04 -3.50
C MET A 93 -4.37 -30.98 -3.34
N ASP A 94 -5.30 -30.91 -4.28
CA ASP A 94 -6.51 -31.74 -4.29
C ASP A 94 -6.19 -33.15 -4.80
N LEU A 95 -5.93 -34.08 -3.88
CA LEU A 95 -5.59 -35.47 -4.19
C LEU A 95 -6.74 -36.29 -4.77
N LYS A 96 -7.96 -35.75 -4.81
CA LYS A 96 -9.12 -36.41 -5.44
C LYS A 96 -9.10 -36.34 -6.95
N ILE A 97 -8.25 -35.47 -7.53
CA ILE A 97 -8.06 -35.37 -8.97
C ILE A 97 -7.10 -36.48 -9.40
N GLU A 98 -7.60 -37.40 -10.22
CA GLU A 98 -6.83 -38.54 -10.75
C GLU A 98 -5.79 -38.10 -11.78
N ASP A 99 -6.15 -37.13 -12.63
CA ASP A 99 -5.24 -36.55 -13.62
C ASP A 99 -4.16 -35.69 -12.93
N THR A 100 -2.90 -36.10 -13.11
CA THR A 100 -1.77 -35.46 -12.43
C THR A 100 -1.50 -34.06 -12.95
N GLU A 101 -1.68 -33.81 -14.24
CA GLU A 101 -1.43 -32.51 -14.86
C GLU A 101 -2.50 -31.50 -14.43
N ALA A 102 -3.78 -31.88 -14.49
CA ALA A 102 -4.89 -31.07 -14.02
C ALA A 102 -4.78 -30.76 -12.51
N ARG A 103 -4.29 -31.72 -11.71
CA ARG A 103 -4.07 -31.53 -10.27
C ARG A 103 -3.00 -30.48 -9.98
N VAL A 104 -1.89 -30.53 -10.72
CA VAL A 104 -0.79 -29.56 -10.59
C VAL A 104 -1.24 -28.17 -11.06
N LEU A 105 -1.94 -28.09 -12.20
CA LEU A 105 -2.47 -26.83 -12.71
C LEU A 105 -3.42 -26.16 -11.72
N LYS A 106 -4.35 -26.93 -11.14
CA LYS A 106 -5.30 -26.40 -10.14
C LYS A 106 -4.60 -25.89 -8.88
N TYR A 107 -3.50 -26.51 -8.48
CA TYR A 107 -2.70 -26.06 -7.33
C TYR A 107 -2.04 -24.69 -7.60
N PHE A 108 -1.50 -24.47 -8.80
CA PHE A 108 -0.94 -23.17 -9.18
C PHE A 108 -2.01 -22.08 -9.32
N VAL A 109 -3.17 -22.40 -9.89
CA VAL A 109 -4.30 -21.46 -9.94
C VAL A 109 -4.75 -21.06 -8.53
N LEU A 110 -4.79 -22.01 -7.59
CA LEU A 110 -5.15 -21.74 -6.21
C LEU A 110 -4.08 -20.90 -5.48
N PHE A 111 -2.80 -21.08 -5.82
CA PHE A 111 -1.74 -20.19 -5.36
C PHE A 111 -1.96 -18.76 -5.84
N ASP A 112 -2.18 -18.55 -7.15
CA ASP A 112 -2.42 -17.21 -7.71
C ASP A 112 -3.63 -16.52 -7.04
N GLN A 113 -4.71 -17.26 -6.80
CA GLN A 113 -5.88 -16.76 -6.07
C GLN A 113 -5.54 -16.31 -4.65
N ILE A 114 -4.78 -17.11 -3.88
CA ILE A 114 -4.36 -16.74 -2.52
C ILE A 114 -3.47 -15.50 -2.54
N VAL A 115 -2.55 -15.41 -3.51
CA VAL A 115 -1.65 -14.26 -3.68
C VAL A 115 -2.42 -12.98 -4.00
N GLU A 116 -3.44 -13.06 -4.86
CA GLU A 116 -4.32 -11.93 -5.20
C GLU A 116 -5.19 -11.50 -4.02
N GLU A 117 -5.86 -12.45 -3.36
CA GLU A 117 -6.77 -12.19 -2.23
C GLU A 117 -6.05 -11.51 -1.05
N HIS A 118 -4.82 -11.91 -0.78
CA HIS A 118 -4.02 -11.40 0.34
C HIS A 118 -3.06 -10.27 -0.07
N GLY A 119 -3.08 -9.84 -1.33
CA GLY A 119 -2.23 -8.75 -1.82
C GLY A 119 -0.73 -9.03 -1.72
N LEU A 120 -0.34 -10.30 -1.80
CA LEU A 120 1.04 -10.78 -1.64
C LEU A 120 1.88 -10.65 -2.90
N GLY A 121 1.28 -10.26 -4.04
CA GLY A 121 2.01 -10.20 -5.31
C GLY A 121 3.22 -9.26 -5.30
N GLY A 122 3.16 -8.18 -4.52
CA GLY A 122 4.30 -7.28 -4.31
C GLY A 122 5.39 -7.81 -3.37
N ILE A 123 5.17 -8.94 -2.69
CA ILE A 123 6.12 -9.60 -1.78
C ILE A 123 6.75 -10.82 -2.47
N LEU A 124 5.93 -11.59 -3.19
CA LEU A 124 6.33 -12.82 -3.87
C LEU A 124 6.90 -12.58 -5.28
N GLY A 125 6.98 -11.32 -5.72
CA GLY A 125 7.56 -10.96 -7.02
C GLY A 125 6.65 -11.28 -8.21
N SER A 126 5.35 -11.50 -8.00
CA SER A 126 4.37 -11.65 -9.10
C SER A 126 3.86 -10.31 -9.64
N GLY A 127 4.47 -9.20 -9.21
CA GLY A 127 4.26 -7.90 -9.83
C GLY A 127 4.62 -8.02 -11.31
N ARG A 128 3.62 -7.84 -12.17
CA ARG A 128 3.81 -7.70 -13.61
C ARG A 128 5.04 -6.84 -13.86
N GLU A 129 5.93 -7.33 -14.70
CA GLU A 129 7.13 -6.66 -15.17
C GLU A 129 6.78 -5.48 -16.08
N ASP A 130 5.86 -4.61 -15.67
CA ASP A 130 5.48 -3.41 -16.41
C ASP A 130 6.27 -2.20 -15.87
N ASP A 131 7.59 -2.36 -15.73
CA ASP A 131 8.56 -1.27 -15.60
C ASP A 131 9.91 -1.70 -16.23
N ALA A 132 9.83 -2.34 -17.40
CA ALA A 132 10.95 -2.43 -18.32
C ALA A 132 11.05 -1.09 -19.07
N CYS A 133 11.98 -0.26 -18.58
CA CYS A 133 12.65 0.85 -19.26
C CYS A 133 12.42 0.93 -20.79
N SER A 134 11.80 2.03 -21.24
CA SER A 134 12.19 2.82 -22.42
C SER A 134 11.71 4.25 -22.27
#